data_AF-A0A524EWF1-F1
#
_entry.id   AF-A0A524EWF1-F1
#
_cell.length_a   1.000
_cell.length_b   1.000
_cell.length_c   1.000
_cell.angle_alpha   90.00
_cell.angle_beta   90.00
_cell.angle_gamma   90.00
#
_symmetry.space_group_name_H-M   'P 1'
#
loop_
_entity.id
_entity.type
_entity.pdbx_description
1 polymer ?
#
loop_
_entity_poly.entity_id
_entity_poly.type
_entity_poly.pdbx_seq_one_letter_code
_entity_poly.pdbx_strand_id
1 'polypeptide(L)'
;MFHGILKEAGMPQRYLEFANIREHCSYVHQAKEVRNEATLKAIELIKAGISRAQLLEDIPTKTVPVNPTALVIGGGIAGLSTAIDLGDAGYKVYLVEKNTTIGGRMSQLDRTFPTDDCSI
;
A
#
# COMPACT_ATOMS: atom_id res chain seq x y z
N MET A 1 3.86 5.74 -8.75
CA MET A 1 4.88 5.71 -9.82
C MET A 1 4.49 6.59 -11.00
N PHE A 2 3.60 6.16 -11.91
CA PHE A 2 3.26 6.93 -13.14
C PHE A 2 2.64 8.32 -12.92
N HIS A 3 1.83 8.52 -11.87
CA HIS A 3 1.38 9.86 -11.45
C HIS A 3 2.57 10.79 -11.10
N GLY A 4 3.66 10.23 -10.58
CA GLY A 4 4.91 10.97 -10.31
C GLY A 4 5.62 11.38 -11.59
N ILE A 5 5.67 10.49 -12.59
CA ILE A 5 6.24 10.79 -13.91
C ILE A 5 5.47 11.94 -14.59
N LEU A 6 4.13 11.90 -14.56
CA LEU A 6 3.32 12.99 -15.08
C LEU A 6 3.59 14.31 -14.35
N LYS A 7 3.73 14.26 -13.01
CA LYS A 7 4.09 15.43 -12.21
C LYS A 7 5.44 16.01 -12.63
N GLU A 8 6.46 15.17 -12.80
CA GLU A 8 7.80 15.57 -13.24
C GLU A 8 7.79 16.15 -14.66
N ALA A 9 6.93 15.63 -15.53
CA ALA A 9 6.72 16.14 -16.89
C ALA A 9 5.87 17.42 -16.94
N GLY A 10 5.43 17.97 -15.80
CA GLY A 10 4.56 19.15 -15.74
C GLY A 10 3.12 18.89 -16.21
N MET A 11 2.69 17.64 -16.29
CA MET A 11 1.34 17.26 -16.69
C MET A 11 0.41 17.07 -15.48
N PRO A 12 -0.88 17.40 -15.61
CA PRO A 12 -1.88 17.05 -14.60
C PRO A 12 -1.89 15.55 -14.33
N GLN A 13 -1.75 15.17 -13.06
CA GLN A 13 -1.62 13.76 -12.67
C GLN A 13 -2.89 12.96 -12.98
N ARG A 14 -4.06 13.61 -13.05
CA ARG A 14 -5.35 12.97 -13.33
C ARG A 14 -5.56 12.65 -14.82
N TYR A 15 -4.67 13.10 -15.71
CA TYR A 15 -4.60 12.66 -17.11
C TYR A 15 -3.87 11.33 -17.28
N LEU A 16 -4.11 10.40 -16.37
CA LEU A 16 -3.55 9.05 -16.41
C LEU A 16 -4.67 8.03 -16.54
N GLU A 17 -4.51 7.12 -17.50
CA GLU A 17 -5.34 5.93 -17.63
C GLU A 17 -4.50 4.67 -17.64
N PHE A 18 -4.98 3.63 -16.95
CA PHE A 18 -4.34 2.32 -16.92
C PHE A 18 -5.20 1.27 -17.62
N ALA A 19 -4.65 0.68 -18.68
CA ALA A 19 -5.13 -0.59 -19.22
C ALA A 19 -4.35 -1.75 -18.56
N ASN A 20 -4.96 -2.47 -17.61
CA ASN A 20 -4.31 -3.62 -16.99
C ASN A 20 -4.34 -4.84 -17.95
N ILE A 21 -3.26 -5.02 -18.70
CA ILE A 21 -3.09 -6.16 -19.62
C ILE A 21 -2.30 -7.33 -18.99
N ARG A 22 -1.92 -7.23 -17.71
CA ARG A 22 -1.16 -8.28 -17.03
C ARG A 22 -2.05 -9.11 -16.13
N GLU A 23 -2.39 -8.62 -14.93
CA GLU A 23 -3.23 -9.35 -13.97
C GLU A 23 -4.60 -9.67 -14.56
N HIS A 24 -5.16 -8.76 -15.36
CA HIS A 24 -6.50 -8.96 -15.94
C HIS A 24 -6.47 -9.59 -17.35
N CYS A 25 -5.29 -9.92 -17.90
CA CYS A 25 -5.19 -10.54 -19.21
C CYS A 25 -4.10 -11.60 -19.28
N SER A 26 -2.82 -11.23 -19.45
CA SER A 26 -1.77 -12.22 -19.71
C SER A 26 -1.60 -13.28 -18.62
N TYR A 27 -1.79 -12.92 -17.34
CA TYR A 27 -1.60 -13.86 -16.23
C TYR A 27 -2.73 -14.86 -16.07
N VAL A 28 -3.94 -14.51 -16.50
CA VAL A 28 -5.11 -15.38 -16.43
C VAL A 28 -5.34 -16.17 -17.72
N HIS A 29 -4.66 -15.80 -18.82
CA HIS A 29 -4.79 -16.40 -20.16
C HIS A 29 -3.45 -16.93 -20.69
N GLN A 30 -2.78 -17.78 -19.90
CA GLN A 30 -1.43 -18.27 -20.23
C GLN A 30 -1.42 -19.47 -21.19
N ALA A 31 -2.54 -20.17 -21.33
CA ALA A 31 -2.63 -21.37 -22.14
C ALA A 31 -2.45 -21.02 -23.63
N LYS A 32 -1.75 -21.87 -24.40
CA LYS A 32 -1.34 -21.54 -25.78
C LYS A 32 -2.54 -21.36 -26.70
N GLU A 33 -3.62 -22.06 -26.39
CA GLU A 33 -4.85 -22.16 -27.17
C GLU A 33 -5.64 -20.86 -27.11
N VAL A 34 -5.51 -20.10 -26.01
CA VAL A 34 -6.24 -18.84 -25.77
C VAL A 34 -5.38 -17.59 -26.01
N ARG A 35 -4.17 -17.76 -26.55
CA ARG A 35 -3.21 -16.65 -26.67
C ARG A 35 -3.67 -15.56 -27.64
N ASN A 36 -4.35 -15.97 -28.71
CA ASN A 36 -4.88 -15.03 -29.70
C ASN A 36 -6.04 -14.22 -29.10
N GLU A 37 -6.93 -14.88 -28.35
CA GLU A 37 -8.05 -14.31 -27.63
C GLU A 37 -7.56 -13.36 -26.53
N ALA A 38 -6.50 -13.71 -25.82
CA ALA A 38 -5.85 -12.82 -24.85
C ALA A 38 -5.30 -11.57 -25.52
N THR A 39 -4.71 -11.69 -26.72
CA THR A 39 -4.23 -10.54 -27.48
C THR A 39 -5.38 -9.64 -27.91
N LEU A 40 -6.49 -10.21 -28.42
CA LEU A 40 -7.69 -9.47 -28.77
C LEU A 40 -8.30 -8.76 -27.55
N LYS A 41 -8.38 -9.44 -26.40
CA LYS A 41 -8.81 -8.84 -25.14
C LYS A 41 -7.93 -7.65 -24.74
N ALA A 42 -6.60 -7.79 -24.83
CA ALA A 42 -5.67 -6.72 -24.49
C ALA A 42 -5.89 -5.48 -25.38
N ILE A 43 -6.12 -5.68 -26.68
CA ILE A 43 -6.46 -4.60 -27.62
C ILE A 43 -7.75 -3.91 -27.19
N GLU A 44 -8.80 -4.66 -26.85
CA GLU A 44 -10.08 -4.07 -26.42
C GLU A 44 -9.95 -3.32 -25.08
N LEU A 45 -9.16 -3.83 -24.14
CA LEU A 45 -8.85 -3.11 -22.89
C LEU A 45 -8.12 -1.79 -23.15
N ILE A 46 -7.16 -1.78 -24.07
CA ILE A 46 -6.42 -0.57 -24.45
C ILE A 46 -7.36 0.43 -25.13
N LYS A 47 -8.22 -0.03 -26.07
CA LYS A 47 -9.21 0.83 -26.73
C LYS A 47 -10.16 1.46 -25.72
N ALA A 48 -10.69 0.67 -24.78
CA ALA A 48 -11.55 1.18 -23.71
C ALA A 48 -10.82 2.23 -22.86
N GLY A 49 -9.56 1.98 -22.53
CA GLY A 49 -8.69 2.95 -21.84
C GLY A 49 -8.53 4.24 -22.65
N ILE A 50 -8.21 4.16 -23.94
CA ILE A 50 -8.10 5.35 -24.80
C ILE A 50 -9.40 6.15 -24.82
N SER A 51 -10.56 5.48 -24.99
CA SER A 51 -11.87 6.14 -24.98
C SER A 51 -12.15 6.85 -23.65
N ARG A 52 -11.77 6.24 -22.51
CA ARG A 52 -11.86 6.90 -21.20
C ARG A 52 -10.89 8.08 -21.08
N ALA A 53 -9.66 7.90 -21.55
CA ALA A 53 -8.60 8.91 -21.46
C ALA A 53 -8.97 10.21 -22.19
N GLN A 54 -9.73 10.12 -23.29
CA GLN A 54 -10.27 11.28 -24.01
C GLN A 54 -11.26 12.12 -23.20
N LEU A 55 -11.88 11.54 -22.17
CA LEU A 55 -12.88 12.18 -21.31
C LEU A 55 -12.30 12.57 -19.95
N LEU A 56 -10.99 12.45 -19.75
CA LEU A 56 -10.37 12.83 -18.49
C LEU A 56 -10.34 14.35 -18.35
N GLU A 57 -10.57 14.79 -17.12
CA GLU A 57 -10.53 16.19 -16.72
C GLU A 57 -9.46 16.39 -15.65
N ASP A 58 -8.93 17.61 -15.58
CA ASP A 58 -8.05 17.97 -14.48
C ASP A 58 -8.89 18.18 -13.22
N ILE A 59 -8.58 17.41 -12.18
CA ILE A 59 -9.26 17.49 -10.89
C ILE A 59 -8.24 17.98 -9.87
N PRO A 60 -8.46 19.15 -9.25
CA PRO A 60 -7.51 19.70 -8.30
C PRO A 60 -7.36 18.79 -7.09
N THR A 61 -6.14 18.65 -6.61
CA THR A 61 -5.85 17.91 -5.38
C THR A 61 -6.28 18.74 -4.18
N LYS A 62 -7.06 18.12 -3.28
CA LYS A 62 -7.45 18.76 -2.02
C LYS A 62 -6.35 18.54 -0.98
N THR A 63 -5.78 19.62 -0.47
CA THR A 63 -4.91 19.57 0.71
C THR A 63 -5.76 19.57 1.96
N VAL A 64 -5.45 18.68 2.90
CA VAL A 64 -6.11 18.61 4.21
C VAL A 64 -5.05 18.65 5.31
N PRO A 65 -5.30 19.35 6.43
CA PRO A 65 -4.36 19.37 7.53
C PRO A 65 -4.24 17.98 8.15
N VAL A 66 -3.03 17.60 8.53
CA VAL A 66 -2.75 16.34 9.23
C VAL A 66 -2.38 16.66 10.68
N ASN A 67 -3.06 16.02 11.63
CA ASN A 67 -2.68 16.11 13.04
C ASN A 67 -1.40 15.28 13.26
N PRO A 68 -0.32 15.84 13.83
CA PRO A 68 0.93 15.12 14.10
C PRO A 68 0.81 14.20 15.33
N THR A 69 -0.23 13.37 15.34
CA THR A 69 -0.51 12.37 16.38
C THR A 69 -0.77 11.02 15.71
N ALA A 70 -0.14 9.97 16.23
CA ALA A 70 -0.35 8.60 15.77
C ALA A 70 -1.15 7.78 16.80
N LEU A 71 -1.88 6.78 16.30
CA LEU A 71 -2.51 5.73 17.10
C LEU A 71 -1.91 4.39 16.70
N VAL A 72 -1.34 3.69 17.67
CA VAL A 72 -0.84 2.33 17.51
C VAL A 72 -1.81 1.39 18.21
N ILE A 73 -2.27 0.36 17.48
CA ILE A 73 -3.21 -0.64 18.00
C ILE A 73 -2.47 -1.97 18.12
N GLY A 74 -2.39 -2.47 19.36
CA GLY A 74 -1.64 -3.66 19.73
C GLY A 74 -0.30 -3.34 20.39
N GLY A 75 -0.16 -3.69 21.67
CA GLY A 75 1.04 -3.52 22.49
C GLY A 75 2.00 -4.72 22.43
N GLY A 76 2.07 -5.43 21.31
CA GLY A 76 3.13 -6.43 21.08
C GLY A 76 4.44 -5.75 20.65
N ILE A 77 5.50 -6.54 20.46
CA ILE A 77 6.84 -6.02 20.10
C ILE A 77 6.83 -5.06 18.88
N ALA A 78 6.06 -5.38 17.84
CA ALA A 78 5.94 -4.52 16.66
C ALA A 78 5.29 -3.16 16.97
N GLY A 79 4.22 -3.17 17.78
CA GLY A 79 3.52 -1.94 18.16
C GLY A 79 4.32 -1.10 19.15
N LEU A 80 5.00 -1.74 20.11
CA LEU A 80 5.89 -1.05 21.04
C LEU A 80 7.06 -0.38 20.30
N SER A 81 7.74 -1.10 19.39
CA SER A 81 8.81 -0.52 18.57
C SER A 81 8.30 0.69 17.77
N THR A 82 7.15 0.52 17.08
CA THR A 82 6.53 1.60 16.31
C THR A 82 6.21 2.81 17.19
N ALA A 83 5.68 2.59 18.39
CA ALA A 83 5.32 3.68 19.30
C ALA A 83 6.55 4.41 19.84
N ILE A 84 7.63 3.69 20.14
CA ILE A 84 8.91 4.27 20.58
C ILE A 84 9.53 5.08 19.44
N ASP A 85 9.66 4.51 18.24
CA ASP A 85 10.26 5.20 17.08
C ASP A 85 9.52 6.51 16.74
N LEU A 86 8.19 6.50 16.80
CA LEU A 86 7.37 7.68 16.58
C LEU A 86 7.48 8.69 17.74
N GLY A 87 7.57 8.22 18.99
CA GLY A 87 7.78 9.06 20.17
C GLY A 87 9.13 9.77 20.15
N ASP A 88 10.20 9.03 19.81
CA ASP A 88 11.56 9.57 19.69
C ASP A 88 11.68 10.57 18.52
N ALA A 89 10.89 10.37 17.45
CA ALA A 89 10.74 11.35 16.37
C ALA A 89 9.89 12.58 16.74
N GLY A 90 9.36 12.65 17.98
CA GLY A 90 8.64 13.82 18.51
C GLY A 90 7.14 13.82 18.25
N TYR A 91 6.54 12.73 17.78
CA TYR A 91 5.10 12.63 17.59
C TYR A 91 4.38 12.25 18.88
N LYS A 92 3.17 12.77 19.08
CA LYS A 92 2.27 12.25 20.12
C LYS A 92 1.77 10.88 19.69
N VAL A 93 1.93 9.86 20.53
CA VAL A 93 1.46 8.50 20.23
C VAL A 93 0.47 8.03 21.29
N TYR A 94 -0.68 7.53 20.83
CA TYR A 94 -1.58 6.73 21.66
C TYR A 94 -1.34 5.25 21.36
N LEU A 95 -1.08 4.44 22.38
CA LEU A 95 -0.97 2.98 22.25
C LEU A 95 -2.19 2.34 22.92
N VAL A 96 -2.94 1.53 22.16
CA VAL A 96 -4.11 0.82 22.65
C VAL A 96 -3.86 -0.67 22.57
N GLU A 97 -3.83 -1.34 23.73
CA GLU A 97 -3.74 -2.80 23.84
C GLU A 97 -5.07 -3.37 24.33
N LYS A 98 -5.46 -4.51 23.76
CA LYS A 98 -6.72 -5.19 24.10
C LYS A 98 -6.64 -5.85 25.49
N ASN A 99 -5.50 -6.46 25.79
CA ASN A 99 -5.27 -7.16 27.04
C ASN A 99 -4.89 -6.21 28.17
N THR A 100 -4.88 -6.72 29.39
CA THR A 100 -4.47 -5.96 30.57
C THR A 100 -2.97 -5.63 30.60
N THR A 101 -2.17 -6.33 29.79
CA THR A 101 -0.72 -6.15 29.70
C THR A 101 -0.25 -6.02 28.26
N ILE A 102 0.82 -5.26 28.08
CA ILE A 102 1.61 -5.19 26.85
C ILE A 102 2.61 -6.35 26.78
N GLY A 103 3.26 -6.55 25.63
CA GLY A 103 4.24 -7.61 25.36
C GLY A 103 3.78 -8.60 24.29
N GLY A 104 2.46 -8.74 24.10
CA GLY A 104 1.89 -9.61 23.07
C GLY A 104 2.28 -11.07 23.26
N ARG A 105 2.64 -11.77 22.18
CA ARG A 105 3.11 -13.17 22.26
C ARG A 105 4.53 -13.29 22.77
N MET A 106 5.34 -12.24 22.66
CA MET A 106 6.76 -12.30 23.06
C MET A 106 6.90 -12.51 24.56
N SER A 107 6.02 -11.92 25.37
CA SER A 107 5.99 -12.12 26.83
C SER A 107 5.51 -13.51 27.28
N GLN A 108 5.15 -14.38 26.34
CA GLN A 108 4.74 -15.77 26.63
C GLN A 108 5.84 -16.77 26.22
N LEU A 109 6.87 -16.32 25.51
CA LEU A 109 8.00 -17.16 25.14
C LEU A 109 8.97 -17.25 26.31
N ASP A 110 9.71 -18.35 26.42
CA ASP A 110 10.80 -18.47 27.39
C ASP A 110 12.11 -17.89 26.82
N ARG A 111 12.40 -18.21 25.56
CA ARG A 111 13.60 -17.74 24.85
C ARG A 111 13.32 -17.34 23.41
N THR A 112 14.18 -16.49 22.86
CA THR A 112 14.10 -16.02 21.48
C THR A 112 15.27 -16.52 20.64
N PHE A 113 14.98 -17.20 19.54
CA PHE A 113 15.99 -17.65 18.58
C PHE A 113 16.43 -16.48 17.68
N PRO A 114 17.70 -16.36 17.25
CA PRO A 114 18.81 -17.31 17.41
C PRO A 114 19.68 -17.12 18.65
N THR A 115 19.54 -16.01 19.36
CA THR A 115 20.45 -15.64 20.44
C THR A 115 20.21 -16.40 21.74
N ASP A 116 19.05 -17.07 21.85
CA ASP A 116 18.61 -17.80 23.03
C ASP A 116 18.47 -16.90 24.28
N ASP A 117 18.24 -15.61 24.03
CA ASP A 117 17.98 -14.62 25.07
C ASP A 117 16.60 -14.83 25.66
N CYS A 118 16.46 -14.58 26.97
CA CYS A 118 15.17 -14.56 27.65
C CYS A 118 14.23 -13.55 26.99
N SER A 119 12.97 -13.94 26.81
CA SER A 119 11.93 -12.99 26.39
C SER A 119 11.61 -11.99 27.50
N ILE A 120 10.85 -10.95 27.11
CA ILE A 120 10.39 -9.86 27.99
C ILE A 120 9.62 -10.33 29.23
#